data_AF-A0A074ZXY9-F1
#
_entry.id   AF-A0A074ZXY9-F1
#
_cell.length_a   1.000
_cell.length_b   1.000
_cell.length_c   1.000
_cell.angle_alpha   90.00
_cell.angle_beta   90.00
_cell.angle_gamma   90.00
#
_symmetry.space_group_name_H-M   'P 1'
#
loop_
_entity.id
_entity.type
_entity.pdbx_description
1 polymer ?
#
loop_
_entity_poly.entity_id
_entity_poly.type
_entity_poly.pdbx_seq_one_letter_code
_entity_poly.pdbx_strand_id
1 'polypeptide(L)'
;MHPNTTTPFDGVDAAKTLTWIRSLPVPTTASEQLIKAASRIPLELELVSEDVYSHYLSDGMVLGYLMAALDPSMAVKLEAMKTWRTSPLDYVDAVLQRKRIAIFLQYAGAVGVDQQCLFTVDNLNNGTNLGQVVRCLSALRSVSTGSSDRFGYWASVNC
;
A
#
# COMPACT_ATOMS: atom_id res chain seq x y z
N MET A 1 -5.11 20.99 22.84
CA MET A 1 -4.52 19.63 22.89
C MET A 1 -5.50 18.69 22.23
N HIS A 2 -5.22 18.22 21.00
CA HIS A 2 -6.00 17.14 20.41
C HIS A 2 -5.53 15.82 21.03
N PRO A 3 -6.42 14.93 21.48
CA PRO A 3 -6.01 13.62 21.94
C PRO A 3 -5.40 12.87 20.74
N ASN A 4 -4.13 12.47 20.87
CA ASN A 4 -3.50 11.49 19.97
C ASN A 4 -4.26 10.17 20.13
N THR A 5 -5.27 9.96 19.31
CA THR A 5 -6.04 8.71 19.27
C THR A 5 -5.32 7.76 18.33
N THR A 6 -4.42 6.96 18.88
CA THR A 6 -3.85 5.82 18.17
C THR A 6 -4.98 4.85 17.84
N THR A 7 -5.19 4.55 16.56
CA THR A 7 -6.17 3.56 16.13
C THR A 7 -5.68 2.18 16.61
N PRO A 8 -6.45 1.42 17.40
CA PRO A 8 -6.04 0.11 17.87
C PRO A 8 -5.75 -0.82 16.68
N PHE A 9 -4.71 -1.64 16.80
CA PHE A 9 -4.44 -2.70 15.84
C PHE A 9 -5.36 -3.89 16.10
N ASP A 10 -6.04 -4.34 15.05
CA ASP A 10 -6.82 -5.58 15.05
C ASP A 10 -6.20 -6.56 14.05
N GLY A 11 -5.73 -7.70 14.55
CA GLY A 11 -5.02 -8.68 13.75
C GLY A 11 -5.88 -9.40 12.71
N VAL A 12 -7.20 -9.45 12.92
CA VAL A 12 -8.14 -10.08 11.98
C VAL A 12 -8.40 -9.13 10.81
N ASP A 13 -8.64 -7.85 11.09
CA ASP A 13 -8.80 -6.83 10.06
C ASP A 13 -7.50 -6.58 9.29
N ALA A 14 -6.35 -6.65 9.95
CA ALA A 14 -5.04 -6.63 9.31
C ALA A 14 -4.84 -7.81 8.36
N ALA A 15 -5.24 -9.02 8.75
CA ALA A 15 -5.16 -10.19 7.87
C ALA A 15 -6.06 -10.04 6.63
N LYS A 16 -7.25 -9.43 6.78
CA LYS A 16 -8.15 -9.12 5.66
C LYS A 16 -7.55 -8.15 4.65
N THR A 17 -6.74 -7.17 5.07
CA THR A 17 -6.09 -6.25 4.12
C THR A 17 -4.98 -6.95 3.35
N LEU A 18 -4.17 -7.78 4.00
CA LEU A 18 -3.11 -8.56 3.32
C LEU A 18 -3.69 -9.58 2.33
N THR A 19 -4.68 -10.35 2.73
CA THR A 19 -5.35 -11.34 1.85
C THR A 19 -6.03 -10.65 0.67
N TRP A 20 -6.65 -9.50 0.88
CA TRP A 20 -7.19 -8.68 -0.22
C TRP A 20 -6.09 -8.31 -1.22
N ILE A 21 -4.97 -7.74 -0.77
CA ILE A 21 -3.85 -7.39 -1.67
C ILE A 21 -3.39 -8.63 -2.46
N ARG A 22 -3.24 -9.77 -1.78
CA ARG A 22 -2.81 -11.03 -2.39
C ARG A 22 -3.78 -11.58 -3.44
N SER A 23 -5.07 -11.28 -3.28
CA SER A 23 -6.16 -11.72 -4.16
C SER A 23 -6.35 -10.86 -5.42
N LEU A 24 -5.70 -9.69 -5.51
CA LEU A 24 -5.83 -8.82 -6.67
C LEU A 24 -5.27 -9.49 -7.93
N PRO A 25 -5.85 -9.22 -9.12
CA PRO A 25 -5.29 -9.67 -10.38
C PRO A 25 -3.83 -9.24 -10.52
N VAL A 26 -2.97 -10.16 -10.94
CA VAL A 26 -1.54 -9.89 -11.07
C VAL A 26 -1.33 -8.91 -12.24
N PRO A 27 -0.75 -7.72 -12.00
CA PRO A 27 -0.48 -6.75 -13.06
C PRO A 27 0.61 -7.26 -14.01
N THR A 28 0.28 -7.42 -15.30
CA THR A 28 1.19 -8.01 -16.31
C THR A 28 2.45 -7.19 -16.57
N THR A 29 2.43 -5.89 -16.30
CA THR A 29 3.53 -4.96 -16.55
C THR A 29 4.29 -4.56 -15.29
N ALA A 30 3.96 -5.13 -14.13
CA ALA A 30 4.69 -4.84 -12.90
C ALA A 30 6.02 -5.60 -12.88
N SER A 31 7.02 -4.99 -12.22
CA SER A 31 8.31 -5.63 -12.03
C SER A 31 8.20 -6.93 -11.23
N GLU A 32 9.08 -7.89 -11.52
CA GLU A 32 9.13 -9.18 -10.81
C GLU A 32 9.31 -8.98 -9.30
N GLN A 33 10.01 -7.93 -8.88
CA GLN A 33 10.24 -7.63 -7.46
C GLN A 33 8.93 -7.29 -6.73
N LEU A 34 8.04 -6.53 -7.35
CA LEU A 34 6.73 -6.19 -6.78
C LEU A 34 5.85 -7.45 -6.67
N ILE A 35 5.81 -8.26 -7.73
CA ILE A 35 5.06 -9.52 -7.78
C ILE A 35 5.57 -10.47 -6.69
N LYS A 36 6.89 -10.63 -6.57
CA LYS A 36 7.53 -11.48 -5.56
C LYS A 36 7.29 -11.01 -4.14
N ALA A 37 7.22 -9.69 -3.90
CA ALA A 37 6.90 -9.16 -2.58
C ALA A 37 5.47 -9.54 -2.18
N ALA A 38 4.49 -9.31 -3.06
CA ALA A 38 3.10 -9.67 -2.80
C ALA A 38 2.90 -11.19 -2.67
N SER A 39 3.63 -12.01 -3.42
CA SER A 39 3.51 -13.47 -3.35
C SER A 39 3.98 -14.08 -2.02
N ARG A 40 4.71 -13.34 -1.18
CA ARG A 40 5.10 -13.78 0.18
C ARG A 40 3.94 -13.75 1.17
N ILE A 41 2.89 -12.99 0.87
CA ILE A 41 1.67 -12.97 1.67
C ILE A 41 0.92 -14.28 1.40
N PRO A 42 0.54 -15.04 2.45
CA PRO A 42 -0.28 -16.23 2.30
C PRO A 42 -1.63 -15.92 1.63
N LEU A 43 -2.12 -16.83 0.79
CA LEU A 43 -3.45 -16.69 0.16
C LEU A 43 -4.58 -16.67 1.20
N GLU A 44 -4.42 -17.48 2.24
CA GLU A 44 -5.35 -17.60 3.35
C GLU A 44 -4.60 -17.21 4.63
N LEU A 45 -5.09 -16.17 5.30
CA LEU A 45 -4.55 -15.65 6.54
C LEU A 45 -5.73 -15.11 7.36
N GLU A 46 -5.99 -15.71 8.52
CA GLU A 46 -7.12 -15.36 9.38
C GLU A 46 -6.75 -14.36 10.48
N LEU A 47 -5.48 -14.40 10.92
CA LEU A 47 -4.96 -13.58 12.00
C LEU A 47 -3.48 -13.27 11.74
N VAL A 48 -3.05 -12.05 12.04
CA VAL A 48 -1.66 -11.64 11.94
C VAL A 48 -1.26 -10.74 13.12
N SER A 49 -0.02 -10.86 13.59
CA SER A 49 0.53 -9.96 14.60
C SER A 49 1.03 -8.65 13.98
N GLU A 50 1.23 -7.62 14.81
CA GLU A 50 1.81 -6.34 14.40
C GLU A 50 3.16 -6.50 13.68
N ASP A 51 4.07 -7.29 14.26
CA ASP A 51 5.41 -7.51 13.71
C ASP A 51 5.36 -8.16 12.33
N VAL A 52 4.54 -9.19 12.16
CA VAL A 52 4.40 -9.90 10.89
C VAL A 52 3.72 -9.02 9.85
N TYR A 53 2.68 -8.27 10.25
CA TYR A 53 1.99 -7.32 9.38
C TYR A 53 2.94 -6.22 8.88
N SER A 54 3.70 -5.61 9.80
CA SER A 54 4.72 -4.61 9.48
C SER A 54 5.80 -5.18 8.57
N HIS A 55 6.25 -6.42 8.81
CA HIS A 55 7.26 -7.07 7.99
C HIS A 55 6.86 -7.17 6.51
N TYR A 56 5.59 -7.45 6.21
CA TYR A 56 5.10 -7.51 4.82
C TYR A 56 5.06 -6.16 4.12
N LEU A 57 4.90 -5.06 4.86
CA LEU A 57 4.56 -3.76 4.28
C LEU A 57 5.68 -2.71 4.39
N SER A 58 6.53 -2.82 5.41
CA SER A 58 7.53 -1.79 5.80
C SER A 58 8.60 -1.54 4.75
N ASP A 59 8.93 -2.53 3.91
CA ASP A 59 9.86 -2.31 2.81
C ASP A 59 9.24 -1.45 1.68
N GLY A 60 7.91 -1.29 1.67
CA GLY A 60 7.13 -0.54 0.70
C GLY A 60 6.86 -1.26 -0.63
N MET A 61 7.43 -2.43 -0.89
CA MET A 61 7.30 -3.13 -2.18
C MET A 61 5.88 -3.65 -2.42
N VAL A 62 5.24 -4.21 -1.38
CA VAL A 62 3.84 -4.64 -1.47
C VAL A 62 2.91 -3.46 -1.77
N LEU A 63 3.22 -2.25 -1.28
CA LEU A 63 2.44 -1.04 -1.58
C LEU A 63 2.59 -0.64 -3.05
N GLY A 64 3.78 -0.80 -3.64
CA GLY A 64 3.99 -0.61 -5.07
C GLY A 64 3.22 -1.62 -5.92
N TYR A 65 3.23 -2.89 -5.52
CA TYR A 65 2.40 -3.93 -6.14
C TYR A 65 0.92 -3.53 -6.11
N LEU A 66 0.43 -3.11 -4.94
CA LEU A 66 -0.96 -2.70 -4.75
C LEU A 66 -1.35 -1.57 -5.71
N MET A 67 -0.51 -0.56 -5.86
CA MET A 67 -0.73 0.53 -6.82
C MET A 67 -0.81 0.02 -8.27
N ALA A 68 0.12 -0.84 -8.68
CA ALA A 68 0.15 -1.41 -10.03
C ALA A 68 -1.05 -2.33 -10.31
N ALA A 69 -1.53 -3.06 -9.30
CA ALA A 69 -2.68 -3.96 -9.42
C ALA A 69 -4.02 -3.20 -9.48
N LEU A 70 -4.12 -2.06 -8.81
CA LEU A 70 -5.32 -1.22 -8.82
C LEU A 70 -5.37 -0.25 -10.01
N ASP A 71 -4.21 0.20 -10.50
CA ASP A 71 -4.09 1.11 -11.63
C ASP A 71 -2.96 0.65 -12.57
N PRO A 72 -3.30 0.03 -13.73
CA PRO A 72 -2.31 -0.42 -14.71
C PRO A 72 -1.38 0.69 -15.22
N SER A 73 -1.83 1.96 -15.21
CA SER A 73 -0.98 3.10 -15.60
C SER A 73 0.15 3.33 -14.60
N MET A 74 -0.05 2.95 -13.34
CA MET A 74 1.00 3.03 -12.32
C MET A 74 2.08 2.01 -12.59
N ALA A 75 1.79 0.80 -13.04
CA ALA A 75 2.81 -0.22 -13.29
C ALA A 75 3.96 0.30 -14.17
N VAL A 76 3.64 0.99 -15.27
CA VAL A 76 4.63 1.61 -16.17
C VAL A 76 5.39 2.75 -15.49
N LYS A 77 4.70 3.60 -14.72
CA LYS A 77 5.32 4.71 -13.98
C LYS A 77 6.29 4.21 -12.91
N LEU A 78 5.91 3.16 -12.18
CA LEU A 78 6.76 2.58 -11.13
C LEU A 78 8.03 1.99 -11.75
N GLU A 79 7.93 1.28 -12.87
CA GLU A 79 9.10 0.72 -13.57
C GLU A 79 10.10 1.80 -13.99
N ALA A 80 9.61 2.96 -14.44
CA ALA A 80 10.47 4.08 -14.81
C ALA A 80 11.18 4.76 -13.60
N MET A 81 10.69 4.55 -12.38
CA MET A 81 11.25 5.16 -11.17
C MET A 81 12.34 4.28 -10.55
N LYS A 82 13.52 4.87 -10.29
CA LYS A 82 14.64 4.20 -9.57
C LYS A 82 14.33 3.88 -8.09
N THR A 83 13.10 4.10 -7.64
CA THR A 83 12.63 3.92 -6.27
C THR A 83 12.20 2.48 -5.99
N TRP A 84 11.73 1.75 -7.02
CA TRP A 84 11.15 0.41 -6.90
C TRP A 84 12.20 -0.68 -7.11
N ARG A 85 13.28 -0.57 -6.34
CA ARG A 85 14.39 -1.53 -6.30
C ARG A 85 14.90 -1.70 -4.88
N THR A 86 15.50 -2.83 -4.57
CA THR A 86 16.27 -2.99 -3.33
C THR A 86 17.71 -2.51 -3.52
N SER A 87 18.34 -2.12 -2.41
CA SER A 87 19.76 -1.83 -2.34
C SER A 87 20.44 -2.78 -1.34
N PRO A 88 21.64 -3.30 -1.62
CA PRO A 88 22.43 -4.05 -0.64
C PRO A 88 23.02 -3.15 0.46
N LEU A 89 22.97 -1.83 0.26
CA LEU A 89 23.38 -0.85 1.26
C LEU A 89 22.17 -0.42 2.09
N ASP A 90 22.14 -0.82 3.36
CA ASP A 90 21.01 -0.61 4.27
C ASP A 90 20.54 0.84 4.36
N TYR A 91 21.48 1.79 4.47
CA TYR A 91 21.14 3.21 4.56
C TYR A 91 20.45 3.74 3.28
N VAL A 92 20.82 3.21 2.12
CA VAL A 92 20.17 3.56 0.86
C VAL A 92 18.78 2.93 0.82
N ASP A 93 18.66 1.67 1.22
CA ASP A 93 17.37 0.97 1.20
C ASP A 93 16.38 1.63 2.16
N ALA A 94 16.81 2.03 3.37
CA ALA A 94 15.99 2.80 4.31
C ALA A 94 15.43 4.09 3.70
N VAL A 95 16.23 4.81 2.88
CA VAL A 95 15.75 5.99 2.14
C VAL A 95 14.72 5.60 1.08
N LEU A 96 14.93 4.50 0.37
CA LEU A 96 13.98 4.00 -0.65
C LEU A 96 12.67 3.54 -0.02
N GLN A 97 12.70 2.82 1.10
CA GLN A 97 11.51 2.39 1.84
C GLN A 97 10.61 3.58 2.20
N ARG A 98 11.18 4.62 2.82
CA ARG A 98 10.45 5.85 3.16
C ARG A 98 9.84 6.51 1.92
N LYS A 99 10.58 6.54 0.81
CA LYS A 99 10.09 7.10 -0.47
C LYS A 99 8.95 6.27 -1.06
N ARG A 100 9.05 4.94 -1.05
CA ARG A 100 8.00 4.03 -1.56
C ARG A 100 6.69 4.25 -0.81
N ILE A 101 6.75 4.35 0.51
CA ILE A 101 5.56 4.59 1.34
C ILE A 101 5.00 6.00 1.12
N ALA A 102 5.85 7.02 1.01
CA ALA A 102 5.39 8.38 0.70
C ALA A 102 4.67 8.45 -0.66
N ILE A 103 5.16 7.75 -1.69
CA ILE A 103 4.52 7.67 -3.00
C ILE A 103 3.17 6.96 -2.90
N PHE A 104 3.08 5.86 -2.14
CA PHE A 104 1.82 5.18 -1.89
C PHE A 104 0.79 6.09 -1.22
N LEU A 105 1.19 6.88 -0.22
CA LEU A 105 0.28 7.80 0.48
C LEU A 105 -0.25 8.90 -0.46
N GLN A 106 0.60 9.42 -1.35
CA GLN A 106 0.17 10.38 -2.38
C GLN A 106 -0.85 9.75 -3.32
N TYR A 107 -0.60 8.51 -3.78
CA TYR A 107 -1.53 7.77 -4.61
C TYR A 107 -2.87 7.52 -3.91
N ALA A 108 -2.85 7.02 -2.66
CA ALA A 108 -4.05 6.74 -1.89
C ALA A 108 -4.93 7.99 -1.71
N GLY A 109 -4.31 9.13 -1.39
CA GLY A 109 -5.03 10.42 -1.32
C GLY A 109 -5.59 10.84 -2.68
N ALA A 110 -4.83 10.69 -3.76
CA ALA A 110 -5.25 11.07 -5.11
C ALA A 110 -6.44 10.25 -5.63
N VAL A 111 -6.54 8.97 -5.27
CA VAL A 111 -7.67 8.10 -5.65
C VAL A 111 -8.89 8.27 -4.74
N GLY A 112 -8.80 9.08 -3.69
CA GLY A 112 -9.95 9.48 -2.86
C GLY A 112 -10.02 8.85 -1.47
N VAL A 113 -8.92 8.28 -0.96
CA VAL A 113 -8.85 7.92 0.47
C VAL A 113 -8.84 9.21 1.29
N ASP A 114 -9.77 9.32 2.25
CA ASP A 114 -9.88 10.48 3.14
C ASP A 114 -8.56 10.71 3.90
N GLN A 115 -8.15 11.98 4.02
CA GLN A 115 -6.92 12.38 4.71
C GLN A 115 -6.86 11.87 6.16
N GLN A 116 -8.00 11.74 6.84
CA GLN A 116 -8.09 11.20 8.20
C GLN A 116 -7.85 9.68 8.25
N CYS A 117 -7.96 8.99 7.12
CA CYS A 117 -7.66 7.56 7.00
C CYS A 117 -6.23 7.30 6.55
N LEU A 118 -5.52 8.30 6.00
CA LEU A 118 -4.10 8.14 5.65
C LEU A 118 -3.25 7.96 6.91
N PHE A 119 -2.19 7.17 6.77
CA PHE A 119 -1.16 7.03 7.79
C PHE A 119 0.08 7.87 7.42
N THR A 120 1.04 7.98 8.32
CA THR A 120 2.34 8.63 8.06
C THR A 120 3.43 7.60 7.81
N VAL A 121 4.51 7.96 7.12
CA VAL A 121 5.65 7.04 6.88
C VAL A 121 6.13 6.36 8.17
N ASP A 122 6.20 7.10 9.28
CA ASP A 122 6.67 6.58 10.57
C ASP A 122 5.65 5.65 11.27
N ASN A 123 4.36 5.73 10.92
CA ASN A 123 3.37 4.76 11.40
C ASN A 123 3.66 3.35 10.90
N LEU A 124 4.20 3.22 9.69
CA LEU A 124 4.56 1.94 9.11
C LEU A 124 6.03 1.58 9.37
N ASN A 125 7.00 2.43 8.99
CA ASN A 125 8.43 2.10 9.12
C ASN A 125 8.85 1.78 10.55
N ASN A 126 8.27 2.48 11.53
CA ASN A 126 8.62 2.33 12.93
C ASN A 126 7.50 1.63 13.72
N GLY A 127 6.45 1.13 13.05
CA GLY A 127 5.32 0.46 13.68
C GLY A 127 4.52 1.32 14.67
N THR A 128 4.63 2.66 14.62
CA THR A 128 4.08 3.52 15.68
C THR A 128 2.55 3.62 15.72
N ASN A 129 1.86 3.23 14.64
CA ASN A 129 0.39 3.20 14.57
C ASN A 129 -0.09 2.30 13.42
N LEU A 130 0.07 0.99 13.58
CA LEU A 130 -0.31 0.02 12.54
C LEU A 130 -1.83 -0.08 12.34
N GLY A 131 -2.64 0.23 13.36
CA GLY A 131 -4.10 0.33 13.20
C GLY A 131 -4.50 1.40 12.17
N GLN A 132 -3.78 2.53 12.11
CA GLN A 132 -4.01 3.53 11.06
C GLN A 132 -3.61 3.01 9.67
N VAL A 133 -2.57 2.18 9.58
CA VAL A 133 -2.18 1.53 8.31
C VAL A 133 -3.29 0.58 7.84
N VAL A 134 -3.83 -0.25 8.74
CA VAL A 134 -4.98 -1.12 8.45
C VAL A 134 -6.18 -0.30 7.98
N ARG A 135 -6.53 0.78 8.70
CA ARG A 135 -7.62 1.69 8.34
C ARG A 135 -7.44 2.29 6.93
N CYS A 136 -6.23 2.74 6.60
CA CYS A 136 -5.92 3.28 5.28
C CYS A 136 -6.14 2.27 4.16
N LEU A 137 -5.65 1.03 4.33
CA LEU A 137 -5.78 -0.01 3.31
C LEU A 137 -7.24 -0.49 3.16
N SER A 138 -7.99 -0.58 4.26
CA SER A 138 -9.44 -0.87 4.23
C SER A 138 -10.24 0.24 3.53
N ALA A 139 -9.89 1.51 3.74
CA ALA A 139 -10.50 2.63 3.04
C ALA A 139 -10.16 2.59 1.54
N LEU A 140 -8.90 2.32 1.18
CA LEU A 140 -8.47 2.18 -0.21
C LEU A 140 -9.22 1.04 -0.93
N ARG A 141 -9.39 -0.11 -0.27
CA ARG A 141 -10.21 -1.22 -0.78
C ARG A 141 -11.64 -0.78 -1.06
N SER A 142 -12.25 -0.06 -0.13
CA SER A 142 -13.64 0.40 -0.28
C SER A 142 -13.80 1.32 -1.48
N VAL A 143 -12.87 2.27 -1.64
CA VAL A 143 -12.84 3.21 -2.78
C VAL A 143 -12.61 2.48 -4.11
N SER A 144 -11.73 1.48 -4.15
CA SER A 144 -11.44 0.74 -5.39
C SER A 144 -12.60 -0.17 -5.81
N THR A 145 -13.31 -0.80 -4.86
CA THR A 145 -14.49 -1.62 -5.18
C THR A 145 -15.73 -0.79 -5.53
N GLY A 146 -15.87 0.40 -4.96
CA GLY A 146 -16.96 1.33 -5.29
C GLY A 146 -16.76 2.09 -6.61
N SER A 147 -15.57 1.98 -7.21
CA SER A 147 -15.17 2.72 -8.41
C SER A 147 -15.24 1.89 -9.70
N SER A 148 -15.80 0.67 -9.69
CA SER A 148 -16.09 -0.07 -10.93
C SER A 148 -16.93 0.74 -11.94
N ASP A 149 -17.67 1.75 -11.47
CA ASP A 149 -18.40 2.71 -12.31
C ASP A 149 -17.64 4.03 -12.60
N ARG A 150 -16.50 4.29 -11.94
CA ARG A 150 -15.76 5.58 -11.99
C ARG A 150 -14.40 5.51 -12.68
N PHE A 151 -13.79 4.33 -12.82
CA PHE A 151 -12.51 4.16 -13.53
C PHE A 151 -12.61 4.35 -15.06
N GLY A 152 -13.82 4.58 -15.60
CA GLY A 152 -14.05 4.91 -17.02
C GLY A 152 -13.93 6.40 -17.39
N TYR A 153 -13.70 7.32 -16.45
CA TYR A 153 -13.82 8.77 -16.69
C TYR A 153 -12.56 9.59 -16.33
N TRP A 154 -11.36 9.07 -16.61
CA TRP A 154 -10.14 9.91 -16.67
C TRP A 154 -9.55 9.98 -18.09
N ALA A 155 -10.42 9.84 -19.10
CA ALA A 155 -10.21 10.40 -20.43
C ALA A 155 -11.21 11.54 -20.62
N SER A 156 -10.69 12.75 -20.81
CA SER A 156 -11.43 14.01 -21.07
C SER A 156 -11.87 14.80 -19.85
N VAL A 157 -10.98 15.69 -19.37
CA VAL A 157 -11.39 17.10 -19.22
C VAL A 157 -10.23 18.00 -19.64
N ASN A 158 -10.45 18.73 -20.72
CA ASN A 158 -9.67 19.89 -21.12
C ASN A 158 -9.72 20.95 -20.01
N CYS A 159 -8.55 21.44 -19.62
CA CYS A 159 -8.22 22.86 -19.44
C CYS A 159 -6.69 22.99 -19.57
#